data_AF-A0A9D2GT70-F1
#
_entry.id   AF-A0A9D2GT70-F1
#
_cell.length_a   1.000
_cell.length_b   1.000
_cell.length_c   1.000
_cell.angle_alpha   90.00
_cell.angle_beta   90.00
_cell.angle_gamma   90.00
#
_symmetry.space_group_name_H-M   'P 1'
#
loop_
_entity.id
_entity.type
_entity.pdbx_description
1 polymer ?
#
loop_
_entity_poly.entity_id
_entity_poly.type
_entity_poly.pdbx_seq_one_letter_code
_entity_poly.pdbx_strand_id
1 'polypeptide(L)'
;MLNKYDIYLYSSNNNKFENKTAEIESCFFTDSMLNVVFKNSIDYKVYTYSKDKYILKPHANSYTFLNYLYEISKEKNNFNSEDTLLYNIYSHFINQSISQESALFSFLKTKQIKRYKLKNVLIFPFSTNKSQCEAVEKAFSSQITVIEGPPGTGKTQTILNIIANIILNNKTVAVVSNNNDAATNIYEKLSKDNLHFMCARLGNKNNKEEFIKNQSDEYPSVLKNDLNINTKEIKQKILTTYKKVLEIFDSEIKIANYNKELHDLKLEYNHFKNDKKIENNEDNMLQFSLENISKLASYKSILK
;
A
#
# COMPACT_ATOMS: atom_id res chain seq x y z
N MET A 1 2.44 22.68 -22.21
CA MET A 1 3.49 21.76 -22.72
C MET A 1 4.47 21.32 -21.63
N LEU A 2 4.82 22.21 -20.69
CA LEU A 2 5.75 21.97 -19.58
C LEU A 2 5.41 20.75 -18.70
N ASN A 3 4.12 20.40 -18.57
CA ASN A 3 3.70 19.20 -17.82
C ASN A 3 3.94 17.87 -18.56
N LYS A 4 4.38 17.91 -19.82
CA LYS A 4 4.55 16.71 -20.68
C LYS A 4 5.98 16.54 -21.20
N TYR A 5 6.75 17.61 -21.31
CA TYR A 5 8.08 17.60 -21.92
C TYR A 5 9.07 18.41 -21.10
N ASP A 6 10.28 17.89 -20.99
CA ASP A 6 11.50 18.66 -20.78
C ASP A 6 11.87 19.39 -22.08
N ILE A 7 12.06 20.70 -21.98
CA ILE A 7 12.40 21.59 -23.08
C ILE A 7 13.90 21.89 -23.01
N TYR A 8 14.61 21.44 -24.02
CA TYR A 8 16.03 21.74 -24.21
C TYR A 8 16.17 22.81 -25.29
N LEU A 9 16.89 23.88 -24.99
CA LEU A 9 17.11 24.99 -25.91
C LEU A 9 18.60 25.07 -26.28
N TYR A 10 18.89 25.40 -27.53
CA TYR A 10 20.26 25.53 -28.01
C TYR A 10 20.92 26.79 -27.45
N SER A 11 22.03 26.64 -26.73
CA SER A 11 22.86 27.75 -26.24
C SER A 11 24.02 27.97 -27.19
N SER A 12 24.06 29.12 -27.86
CA SER A 12 25.18 29.52 -28.73
C SER A 12 26.49 29.66 -27.95
N ASN A 13 26.42 30.03 -26.66
CA ASN A 13 27.59 30.26 -25.82
C ASN A 13 28.31 28.96 -25.47
N ASN A 14 27.55 27.87 -25.29
CA ASN A 14 28.08 26.57 -24.88
C ASN A 14 28.02 25.51 -26.00
N ASN A 15 27.61 25.92 -27.20
CA ASN A 15 27.44 25.09 -28.40
C ASN A 15 26.73 23.74 -28.14
N LYS A 16 25.73 23.75 -27.26
CA LYS A 16 25.01 22.55 -26.81
C LYS A 16 23.56 22.85 -26.45
N PHE A 17 22.74 21.80 -26.39
CA PHE A 17 21.38 21.87 -25.87
C PHE A 17 21.38 21.78 -24.34
N GLU A 18 20.70 22.72 -23.69
CA GLU A 18 20.58 22.80 -22.23
C GLU A 18 19.12 22.62 -21.80
N ASN A 19 18.88 21.85 -20.74
CA ASN A 19 17.54 21.71 -20.17
C ASN A 19 17.15 23.04 -19.51
N LYS A 20 16.14 23.71 -20.05
CA LYS A 20 15.65 25.02 -19.57
C LYS A 20 14.26 24.94 -18.95
N THR A 21 13.69 23.73 -18.83
CA THR A 21 12.30 23.50 -18.39
C THR A 21 11.93 24.22 -17.09
N ALA A 22 12.82 24.25 -16.10
CA ALA A 22 12.56 24.89 -14.80
C ALA A 22 12.52 26.43 -14.87
N GLU A 23 13.21 27.03 -15.85
CA GLU A 23 13.31 28.48 -16.07
C GLU A 23 12.14 29.02 -16.91
N ILE A 24 11.37 28.14 -17.56
CA ILE A 24 10.25 28.50 -18.43
C ILE A 24 8.97 28.67 -17.61
N GLU A 25 8.28 29.79 -17.83
CA GLU A 25 6.97 30.09 -17.26
C GLU A 25 5.85 29.55 -18.14
N SER A 26 5.91 29.81 -19.45
CA SER A 26 4.94 29.29 -20.40
C SER A 26 5.57 29.04 -21.78
N CYS A 27 4.94 28.17 -22.57
CA CYS A 27 5.36 27.90 -23.95
C CYS A 27 4.19 27.48 -24.84
N PHE A 28 4.23 27.88 -26.10
CA PHE A 28 3.24 27.57 -27.12
C PHE A 28 3.89 27.49 -28.51
N PHE A 29 3.19 26.86 -29.47
CA PHE A 29 3.64 26.81 -30.85
C PHE A 29 2.89 27.84 -31.70
N THR A 30 3.61 28.48 -32.61
CA THR A 30 3.02 29.19 -33.74
C THR A 30 3.64 28.60 -35.01
N ASP A 31 2.81 28.02 -35.86
CA ASP A 31 3.17 27.22 -37.05
C ASP A 31 4.09 26.03 -36.73
N SER A 32 5.41 26.27 -36.65
CA SER A 32 6.43 25.27 -36.30
C SER A 32 7.54 25.82 -35.40
N MET A 33 7.39 27.06 -34.95
CA MET A 33 8.32 27.73 -34.05
C MET A 33 7.86 27.58 -32.60
N LEU A 34 8.79 27.24 -31.71
CA LEU A 34 8.53 27.15 -30.28
C LEU A 34 8.68 28.54 -29.65
N ASN A 35 7.59 29.07 -29.09
CA ASN A 35 7.60 30.31 -28.34
C ASN A 35 7.69 30.01 -26.85
N VAL A 36 8.63 30.67 -26.16
CA VAL A 36 8.97 30.43 -24.77
C VAL A 36 8.98 31.75 -24.00
N VAL A 37 8.31 31.80 -22.86
CA VAL A 37 8.38 32.90 -21.89
C VAL A 37 9.10 32.39 -20.65
N PHE A 38 10.18 33.06 -20.24
CA PHE A 38 10.96 32.68 -19.05
C PHE A 38 10.46 33.41 -17.81
N LYS A 39 10.55 32.76 -16.65
CA LYS A 39 10.09 33.29 -15.35
C LYS A 39 10.74 34.61 -14.94
N ASN A 40 11.95 34.88 -15.42
CA ASN A 40 12.71 36.10 -15.13
C ASN A 40 12.63 37.13 -16.27
N SER A 41 11.68 36.98 -17.20
CA SER A 41 11.53 37.93 -18.31
C SER A 41 10.81 39.20 -17.86
N ILE A 42 11.39 40.35 -18.18
CA ILE A 42 10.73 41.65 -18.01
C ILE A 42 9.68 41.77 -19.11
N ASP A 43 8.46 42.19 -18.75
CA ASP A 43 7.30 42.39 -19.64
C ASP A 43 6.88 41.16 -20.47
N TYR A 44 6.98 39.94 -19.91
CA TYR A 44 6.56 38.69 -20.57
C TYR A 44 7.15 38.50 -21.97
N LYS A 45 8.41 38.91 -22.14
CA LYS A 45 9.09 38.83 -23.44
C LYS A 45 9.07 37.40 -23.98
N VAL A 46 8.57 37.25 -25.20
CA VAL A 46 8.48 35.98 -25.91
C VAL A 46 9.76 35.73 -26.70
N TYR A 47 10.38 34.57 -26.49
CA TYR A 47 11.54 34.10 -27.24
C TYR A 47 11.11 32.99 -28.20
N THR A 48 11.39 33.18 -29.49
CA THR A 48 10.98 32.26 -30.55
C THR A 48 12.16 31.42 -31.03
N TYR A 49 12.01 30.10 -31.03
CA TYR A 49 13.04 29.14 -31.43
C TYR A 49 12.59 28.34 -32.65
N SER A 50 13.48 28.23 -33.64
CA SER A 50 13.31 27.36 -34.81
C SER A 50 13.49 25.89 -34.47
N LYS A 51 12.96 25.02 -35.34
CA LYS A 51 12.90 23.56 -35.12
C LYS A 51 14.26 22.90 -34.86
N ASP A 52 15.34 23.47 -35.38
CA ASP A 52 16.73 23.07 -35.17
C ASP A 52 17.33 23.57 -33.85
N LYS A 53 16.67 24.50 -33.16
CA LYS A 53 17.15 25.17 -31.94
C LYS A 53 16.47 24.71 -30.65
N TYR A 54 15.56 23.74 -30.71
CA TYR A 54 14.98 23.12 -29.53
C TYR A 54 14.87 21.60 -29.65
N ILE A 55 14.91 20.91 -28.51
CA ILE A 55 14.59 19.49 -28.39
C ILE A 55 13.52 19.34 -27.31
N LEU A 56 12.41 18.69 -27.65
CA LEU A 56 11.40 18.28 -26.68
C LEU A 56 11.66 16.84 -26.27
N LYS A 57 12.10 16.63 -25.04
CA LYS A 57 12.18 15.29 -24.46
C LYS A 57 10.91 15.06 -23.65
N PRO A 58 10.08 14.04 -23.94
CA PRO A 58 8.96 13.72 -23.07
C PRO A 58 9.50 13.42 -21.67
N HIS A 59 8.81 13.89 -20.64
CA HIS A 59 9.16 13.55 -19.26
C HIS A 59 9.32 12.04 -19.14
N ALA A 60 10.40 11.60 -18.47
CA ALA A 60 10.54 10.20 -18.09
C ALA A 60 9.37 9.86 -17.15
N ASN A 61 8.32 9.30 -17.73
CA ASN A 61 7.19 8.80 -16.99
C ASN A 61 7.24 7.27 -17.01
N SER A 62 6.52 6.67 -16.08
CA SER A 62 6.42 5.23 -15.96
C SER A 62 5.98 4.56 -17.29
N TYR A 63 5.28 5.26 -18.18
CA TYR A 63 4.94 4.78 -19.53
C TYR A 63 6.14 4.73 -20.48
N THR A 64 6.98 5.77 -20.52
CA THR A 64 8.24 5.77 -21.30
C THR A 64 9.22 4.71 -20.81
N PHE A 65 9.27 4.46 -19.50
CA PHE A 65 10.05 3.37 -18.94
C PHE A 65 9.53 2.00 -19.37
N LEU A 66 8.20 1.80 -19.38
CA LEU A 66 7.61 0.54 -19.84
C LEU A 66 7.84 0.30 -21.34
N ASN A 67 7.75 1.36 -22.16
CA ASN A 67 8.14 1.29 -23.57
C ASN A 67 9.62 0.93 -23.74
N TYR A 68 10.51 1.51 -22.93
CA TYR A 68 11.93 1.14 -22.94
C TYR A 68 12.14 -0.35 -22.61
N LEU A 69 11.46 -0.87 -21.57
CA LEU A 69 11.51 -2.29 -21.24
C LEU A 69 10.98 -3.19 -22.36
N TYR A 70 9.93 -2.76 -23.05
CA TYR A 70 9.42 -3.45 -24.23
C TYR A 70 10.47 -3.50 -25.36
N GLU A 71 11.07 -2.37 -25.73
CA GLU A 71 12.11 -2.34 -26.77
C GLU A 71 13.32 -3.22 -26.39
N ILE A 72 13.77 -3.21 -25.13
CA ILE A 72 14.81 -4.14 -24.66
C ILE A 72 14.37 -5.60 -24.80
N SER A 73 13.12 -5.91 -24.43
CA SER A 73 12.61 -7.28 -24.53
C SER A 73 12.55 -7.76 -25.97
N LYS A 74 12.25 -6.86 -26.92
CA LYS A 74 12.27 -7.13 -28.35
C LYS A 74 13.69 -7.37 -28.87
N GLU A 75 14.65 -6.51 -28.51
CA GLU A 75 16.05 -6.64 -28.95
C GLU A 75 16.72 -7.91 -28.37
N LYS A 76 16.42 -8.28 -27.12
CA LYS A 76 16.92 -9.53 -26.54
C LYS A 76 16.35 -10.77 -27.22
N ASN A 77 15.17 -10.69 -27.83
CA ASN A 77 14.52 -11.83 -28.49
C ASN A 77 15.11 -12.17 -29.86
N ASN A 78 15.88 -11.26 -30.47
CA ASN A 78 16.57 -11.54 -31.73
C ASN A 78 17.61 -12.69 -31.62
N PHE A 79 17.84 -13.24 -30.42
CA PHE A 79 18.82 -14.30 -30.18
C PHE A 79 18.28 -15.72 -30.03
N ASN A 80 16.96 -15.97 -29.95
CA ASN A 80 16.33 -17.30 -30.14
C ASN A 80 14.81 -17.25 -29.89
N SER A 81 14.04 -17.75 -30.85
CA SER A 81 12.60 -18.08 -30.82
C SER A 81 11.61 -16.97 -30.46
N GLU A 82 10.58 -16.84 -31.31
CA GLU A 82 9.29 -16.24 -30.98
C GLU A 82 8.80 -16.77 -29.61
N ASP A 83 8.23 -15.90 -28.75
CA ASP A 83 7.70 -16.20 -27.41
C ASP A 83 8.66 -16.19 -26.20
N THR A 84 9.39 -15.10 -25.96
CA THR A 84 9.84 -14.86 -24.58
C THR A 84 8.70 -14.28 -23.73
N LEU A 85 8.55 -14.80 -22.51
CA LEU A 85 7.55 -14.39 -21.53
C LEU A 85 7.50 -12.86 -21.36
N LEU A 86 8.66 -12.21 -21.28
CA LEU A 86 8.75 -10.76 -21.03
C LEU A 86 8.25 -9.95 -22.22
N TYR A 87 8.59 -10.34 -23.45
CA TYR A 87 8.06 -9.67 -24.64
C TYR A 87 6.56 -9.82 -24.74
N ASN A 88 6.03 -11.03 -24.47
CA ASN A 88 4.59 -11.27 -24.48
C ASN A 88 3.86 -10.45 -23.39
N ILE A 89 4.45 -10.32 -22.20
CA ILE A 89 3.92 -9.47 -21.12
C ILE A 89 3.93 -7.99 -21.51
N TYR A 90 5.07 -7.46 -21.97
CA TYR A 90 5.20 -6.03 -22.28
C TYR A 90 4.41 -5.63 -23.54
N SER A 91 4.41 -6.46 -24.58
CA SER A 91 3.59 -6.25 -25.78
C SER A 91 2.11 -6.22 -25.43
N HIS A 92 1.65 -7.09 -24.52
CA HIS A 92 0.27 -7.07 -24.04
C HIS A 92 -0.07 -5.74 -23.34
N PHE A 93 0.81 -5.24 -22.47
CA PHE A 93 0.57 -3.97 -21.78
C PHE A 93 0.59 -2.74 -22.71
N ILE A 94 1.36 -2.78 -23.79
CA ILE A 94 1.45 -1.67 -24.75
C ILE A 94 0.30 -1.71 -25.76
N ASN A 95 -0.02 -2.89 -26.27
CA ASN A 95 -0.99 -3.05 -27.36
C ASN A 95 -2.44 -3.11 -26.85
N GLN A 96 -2.67 -3.46 -25.60
CA GLN A 96 -4.01 -3.46 -25.01
C GLN A 96 -4.25 -2.25 -24.11
N SER A 97 -5.50 -1.78 -24.08
CA SER A 97 -5.92 -0.71 -23.18
C SER A 97 -5.91 -1.21 -21.73
N ILE A 98 -4.92 -0.79 -20.95
CA ILE A 98 -4.87 -1.05 -19.50
C ILE A 98 -6.09 -0.39 -18.83
N SER A 99 -6.81 -1.13 -18.00
CA SER A 99 -7.97 -0.62 -17.27
C SER A 99 -7.63 0.62 -16.45
N GLN A 100 -8.42 1.68 -16.59
CA GLN A 100 -8.26 2.95 -15.86
C GLN A 100 -8.47 2.82 -14.35
N GLU A 101 -9.03 1.70 -13.90
CA GLU A 101 -9.23 1.37 -12.49
C GLU A 101 -8.04 0.62 -11.88
N SER A 102 -7.14 0.09 -12.72
CA SER A 102 -5.98 -0.68 -12.27
C SER A 102 -4.92 0.19 -11.57
N ALA A 103 -4.23 -0.41 -10.61
CA ALA A 103 -3.06 0.18 -9.96
C ALA A 103 -1.95 0.50 -10.98
N LEU A 104 -1.75 -0.38 -11.97
CA LEU A 104 -0.77 -0.20 -13.06
C LEU A 104 -1.08 1.07 -13.87
N PHE A 105 -2.34 1.32 -14.22
CA PHE A 105 -2.71 2.54 -14.94
C PHE A 105 -2.40 3.81 -14.13
N SER A 106 -2.73 3.82 -12.83
CA SER A 106 -2.41 4.94 -11.94
C SER A 106 -0.90 5.18 -11.84
N PHE A 107 -0.12 4.10 -11.74
CA PHE A 107 1.35 4.14 -11.73
C PHE A 107 1.92 4.69 -13.06
N LEU A 108 1.43 4.19 -14.20
CA LEU A 108 1.90 4.58 -15.54
C LEU A 108 1.60 6.04 -15.87
N LYS A 109 0.44 6.55 -15.44
CA LYS A 109 -0.01 7.93 -15.68
C LYS A 109 0.33 8.90 -14.56
N THR A 110 1.14 8.46 -13.59
CA THR A 110 1.51 9.24 -12.39
C THR A 110 0.30 9.94 -11.74
N LYS A 111 -0.86 9.27 -11.77
CA LYS A 111 -2.07 9.79 -11.16
C LYS A 111 -2.03 9.53 -9.66
N GLN A 112 -2.65 10.41 -8.88
CA GLN A 112 -2.81 10.18 -7.44
C GLN A 112 -3.54 8.87 -7.18
N ILE A 113 -3.05 8.13 -6.17
CA ILE A 113 -3.66 6.89 -5.70
C ILE A 113 -5.07 7.21 -5.22
N LYS A 114 -6.06 6.53 -5.79
CA LYS A 114 -7.47 6.73 -5.43
C LYS A 114 -7.73 6.22 -4.01
N ARG A 115 -8.50 6.99 -3.25
CA ARG A 115 -9.05 6.59 -1.96
C ARG A 115 -10.56 6.35 -2.09
N TYR A 116 -11.05 5.38 -1.33
CA TYR A 116 -12.43 4.93 -1.37
C TYR A 116 -13.04 5.00 0.02
N LYS A 117 -14.32 5.33 0.09
CA LYS A 117 -15.11 5.12 1.31
C LYS A 117 -15.38 3.63 1.46
N LEU A 118 -15.23 3.12 2.67
CA LEU A 118 -15.64 1.75 3.00
C LEU A 118 -17.16 1.65 2.83
N LYS A 119 -17.59 0.87 1.82
CA LYS A 119 -19.00 0.65 1.51
C LYS A 119 -19.62 -0.44 2.39
N ASN A 120 -18.82 -1.45 2.70
CA ASN A 120 -19.22 -2.62 3.44
C ASN A 120 -18.39 -2.73 4.71
N VAL A 121 -18.97 -3.40 5.69
CA VAL A 121 -18.29 -3.67 6.95
C VAL A 121 -17.40 -4.88 6.78
N LEU A 122 -16.19 -4.73 7.28
CA LEU A 122 -15.17 -5.76 7.23
C LEU A 122 -15.37 -6.74 8.38
N ILE A 123 -15.08 -8.01 8.10
CA ILE A 123 -15.05 -9.08 9.09
C ILE A 123 -13.62 -9.58 9.30
N PHE A 124 -13.36 -10.22 10.43
CA PHE A 124 -12.04 -10.72 10.79
C PHE A 124 -12.14 -12.15 11.31
N PRO A 125 -12.41 -13.13 10.42
CA PRO A 125 -12.58 -14.52 10.83
C PRO A 125 -11.26 -15.18 11.30
N PHE A 126 -10.11 -14.57 11.01
CA PHE A 126 -8.80 -15.01 11.47
C PHE A 126 -8.25 -14.07 12.54
N SER A 127 -7.44 -14.62 13.46
CA SER A 127 -6.83 -13.86 14.56
C SER A 127 -6.20 -12.55 14.08
N THR A 128 -6.53 -11.45 14.75
CA THR A 128 -6.09 -10.10 14.38
C THR A 128 -5.80 -9.27 15.62
N ASN A 129 -5.04 -8.19 15.46
CA ASN A 129 -4.89 -7.12 16.44
C ASN A 129 -5.28 -5.77 15.80
N LYS A 130 -5.19 -4.67 16.57
CA LYS A 130 -5.56 -3.32 16.08
C LYS A 130 -4.83 -2.91 14.80
N SER A 131 -3.51 -3.03 14.77
CA SER A 131 -2.70 -2.57 13.63
C SER A 131 -2.97 -3.40 12.37
N GLN A 132 -3.25 -4.70 12.54
CA GLN A 132 -3.69 -5.56 11.45
C GLN A 132 -5.10 -5.21 10.98
N CYS A 133 -6.04 -4.88 11.88
CA CYS A 133 -7.38 -4.39 11.52
C CYS A 133 -7.29 -3.12 10.65
N GLU A 134 -6.50 -2.14 11.08
CA GLU A 134 -6.25 -0.92 10.31
C GLU A 134 -5.61 -1.21 8.95
N ALA A 135 -4.73 -2.20 8.88
CA ALA A 135 -4.10 -2.61 7.62
C ALA A 135 -5.14 -3.18 6.63
N VAL A 136 -6.08 -4.00 7.10
CA VAL A 136 -7.20 -4.48 6.29
C VAL A 136 -8.11 -3.31 5.88
N GLU A 137 -8.47 -2.41 6.79
CA GLU A 137 -9.27 -1.21 6.47
C GLU A 137 -8.62 -0.35 5.38
N LYS A 138 -7.30 -0.13 5.48
CA LYS A 138 -6.52 0.57 4.45
C LYS A 138 -6.51 -0.18 3.12
N ALA A 139 -6.48 -1.51 3.11
CA ALA A 139 -6.54 -2.32 1.89
C ALA A 139 -7.87 -2.15 1.13
N PHE A 140 -8.98 -1.86 1.82
CA PHE A 140 -10.29 -1.63 1.20
C PHE A 140 -10.62 -0.15 0.93
N SER A 141 -9.87 0.78 1.53
CA SER A 141 -10.07 2.23 1.37
C SER A 141 -9.03 2.91 0.48
N SER A 142 -8.07 2.16 -0.07
CA SER A 142 -7.04 2.66 -0.99
C SER A 142 -6.91 1.75 -2.22
N GLN A 143 -6.55 2.32 -3.36
CA GLN A 143 -6.24 1.56 -4.58
C GLN A 143 -4.96 0.72 -4.43
N ILE A 144 -3.99 1.22 -3.67
CA ILE A 144 -2.71 0.55 -3.39
C ILE A 144 -2.43 0.71 -1.90
N THR A 145 -2.06 -0.39 -1.25
CA THR A 145 -1.69 -0.41 0.17
C THR A 145 -0.42 -1.25 0.34
N VAL A 146 0.56 -0.69 1.04
CA VAL A 146 1.78 -1.39 1.44
C VAL A 146 1.66 -1.68 2.94
N ILE A 147 1.80 -2.96 3.31
CA ILE A 147 1.73 -3.42 4.69
C ILE A 147 3.09 -3.99 5.04
N GLU A 148 3.76 -3.35 5.99
CA GLU A 148 5.05 -3.77 6.51
C GLU A 148 4.89 -4.33 7.92
N GLY A 149 5.74 -5.30 8.27
CA GLY A 149 5.81 -5.82 9.63
C GLY A 149 7.07 -6.66 9.82
N PRO A 150 7.62 -6.73 11.05
CA PRO A 150 8.71 -7.65 11.39
C PRO A 150 8.38 -9.13 11.10
N PRO A 151 9.37 -10.03 11.05
CA PRO A 151 9.09 -11.47 10.98
C PRO A 151 8.26 -11.93 12.19
N GLY A 152 7.32 -12.86 11.97
CA GLY A 152 6.44 -13.38 13.03
C GLY A 152 5.22 -12.52 13.40
N THR A 153 5.06 -11.31 12.86
CA THR A 153 3.95 -10.40 13.25
C THR A 153 2.60 -10.70 12.59
N GLY A 154 2.37 -11.94 12.16
CA GLY A 154 1.06 -12.38 11.68
C GLY A 154 0.64 -11.86 10.30
N LYS A 155 1.58 -11.43 9.43
CA LYS A 155 1.28 -10.96 8.06
C LYS A 155 0.35 -11.91 7.28
N THR A 156 0.55 -13.22 7.41
CA THR A 156 -0.33 -14.23 6.78
C THR A 156 -1.77 -14.13 7.27
N GLN A 157 -2.01 -13.83 8.56
CA GLN A 157 -3.36 -13.64 9.09
C GLN A 157 -4.02 -12.39 8.51
N THR A 158 -3.24 -11.30 8.34
CA THR A 158 -3.73 -10.10 7.67
C THR A 158 -4.14 -10.39 6.22
N ILE A 159 -3.35 -11.18 5.48
CA ILE A 159 -3.68 -11.60 4.11
C ILE A 159 -4.99 -12.41 4.08
N LEU A 160 -5.15 -13.38 5.00
CA LEU A 160 -6.36 -14.20 5.10
C LEU A 160 -7.61 -13.36 5.39
N ASN A 161 -7.50 -12.39 6.29
CA ASN A 161 -8.58 -11.45 6.58
C ASN A 161 -8.92 -10.55 5.37
N ILE A 162 -7.93 -10.14 4.57
CA ILE A 162 -8.19 -9.42 3.31
C ILE A 162 -8.95 -10.33 2.33
N ILE A 163 -8.48 -11.56 2.13
CA ILE A 163 -9.11 -12.54 1.22
C ILE A 163 -10.57 -12.79 1.61
N ALA A 164 -10.86 -13.02 2.89
CA ALA A 164 -12.22 -13.25 3.38
C ALA A 164 -13.17 -12.11 3.00
N ASN A 165 -12.73 -10.86 3.15
CA ASN A 165 -13.53 -9.69 2.81
C ASN A 165 -13.66 -9.47 1.30
N ILE A 166 -12.69 -9.90 0.48
CA ILE A 166 -12.82 -9.86 -0.99
C ILE A 166 -13.89 -10.87 -1.43
N ILE A 167 -13.84 -12.09 -0.89
CA ILE A 167 -14.79 -13.16 -1.19
C ILE A 167 -16.22 -12.74 -0.80
N LEU A 168 -16.40 -12.18 0.40
CA LEU A 168 -17.72 -11.67 0.84
C LEU A 168 -18.28 -10.54 0.00
N ASN A 169 -17.41 -9.81 -0.70
CA ASN A 169 -17.81 -8.78 -1.66
C ASN A 169 -18.08 -9.36 -3.05
N ASN A 170 -18.19 -10.68 -3.19
CA ASN A 170 -18.38 -11.42 -4.45
C ASN A 170 -17.31 -11.08 -5.48
N LYS A 171 -16.06 -10.93 -5.04
CA LYS A 171 -14.91 -10.63 -5.90
C LYS A 171 -13.90 -11.78 -5.89
N THR A 172 -13.11 -11.85 -6.95
CA THR A 172 -11.99 -12.80 -7.07
C THR A 172 -10.68 -12.14 -6.61
N VAL A 173 -9.78 -12.94 -6.05
CA VAL A 173 -8.45 -12.49 -5.61
C VAL A 173 -7.36 -13.39 -6.21
N ALA A 174 -6.28 -12.77 -6.66
CA ALA A 174 -5.06 -13.46 -7.03
C ALA A 174 -3.99 -13.17 -5.97
N VAL A 175 -3.44 -14.22 -5.37
CA VAL A 175 -2.33 -14.11 -4.41
C VAL A 175 -1.04 -14.51 -5.12
N VAL A 176 -0.08 -13.59 -5.16
CA VAL A 176 1.22 -13.80 -5.79
C VAL A 176 2.35 -13.63 -4.78
N SER A 177 3.39 -14.43 -4.91
CA SER A 177 4.58 -14.38 -4.07
C SER A 177 5.81 -14.75 -4.91
N ASN A 178 6.95 -14.16 -4.58
CA ASN A 178 8.22 -14.57 -5.18
C ASN A 178 8.64 -15.99 -4.75
N ASN A 179 8.29 -16.38 -3.51
CA ASN A 179 8.58 -17.69 -2.96
C ASN A 179 7.30 -18.52 -2.83
N ASN A 180 7.34 -19.77 -3.29
CA ASN A 180 6.20 -20.69 -3.23
C ASN A 180 5.70 -20.95 -1.79
N ASP A 181 6.57 -20.84 -0.80
CA ASP A 181 6.24 -21.12 0.61
C ASP A 181 5.16 -20.18 1.16
N ALA A 182 5.21 -18.89 0.81
CA ALA A 182 4.24 -17.93 1.32
C ALA A 182 2.82 -18.20 0.78
N ALA A 183 2.71 -18.55 -0.51
CA ALA A 183 1.44 -18.94 -1.12
C ALA A 183 0.95 -20.29 -0.57
N THR A 184 1.87 -21.24 -0.34
CA THR A 184 1.55 -22.56 0.22
C THR A 184 1.05 -22.45 1.66
N ASN A 185 1.69 -21.61 2.50
CA ASN A 185 1.24 -21.34 3.87
C ASN A 185 -0.18 -20.76 3.93
N ILE A 186 -0.56 -19.92 2.97
CA ILE A 186 -1.92 -19.38 2.88
C ILE A 186 -2.90 -20.50 2.53
N TYR A 187 -2.56 -21.32 1.54
CA TYR A 187 -3.37 -22.47 1.12
C TYR A 187 -3.57 -23.48 2.25
N GLU A 188 -2.52 -23.83 2.99
CA GLU A 188 -2.59 -24.74 4.15
C GLU A 188 -3.49 -24.19 5.26
N LYS A 189 -3.42 -22.89 5.55
CA LYS A 189 -4.31 -22.28 6.54
C LYS A 189 -5.77 -22.32 6.11
N LEU A 190 -6.07 -22.00 4.85
CA LEU A 190 -7.42 -22.14 4.32
C LEU A 190 -7.87 -23.61 4.31
N SER A 191 -6.96 -24.55 4.08
CA SER A 191 -7.26 -25.99 4.14
C SER A 191 -7.64 -26.46 5.53
N LYS A 192 -6.95 -25.98 6.58
CA LYS A 192 -7.26 -26.28 7.98
C LYS A 192 -8.69 -25.86 8.37
N ASP A 193 -9.17 -24.77 7.78
CA ASP A 193 -10.52 -24.25 8.02
C ASP A 193 -11.56 -24.77 6.99
N ASN A 194 -11.23 -25.80 6.21
CA ASN A 194 -12.07 -26.39 5.15
C ASN A 194 -12.49 -25.40 4.04
N LEU A 195 -11.69 -24.35 3.80
CA LEU A 195 -11.91 -23.33 2.77
C LEU A 195 -11.04 -23.53 1.51
N HIS A 196 -10.28 -24.62 1.42
CA HIS A 196 -9.38 -24.89 0.29
C HIS A 196 -10.11 -25.04 -1.05
N PHE A 197 -11.37 -25.47 -1.05
CA PHE A 197 -12.18 -25.61 -2.26
C PHE A 197 -12.40 -24.27 -2.98
N MET A 198 -12.22 -23.14 -2.30
CA MET A 198 -12.29 -21.80 -2.89
C MET A 198 -11.00 -21.39 -3.61
N CYS A 199 -9.94 -22.20 -3.56
CA CYS A 199 -8.59 -21.83 -4.00
C CYS A 199 -8.10 -22.67 -5.16
N ALA A 200 -7.60 -22.03 -6.21
CA ALA A 200 -6.88 -22.68 -7.30
C ALA A 200 -5.39 -22.33 -7.26
N ARG A 201 -4.51 -23.34 -7.17
CA ARG A 201 -3.05 -23.15 -7.22
C ARG A 201 -2.60 -23.05 -8.68
N LEU A 202 -2.27 -21.83 -9.11
CA LEU A 202 -1.78 -21.54 -10.46
C LEU A 202 -0.24 -21.51 -10.52
N GLY A 203 0.34 -21.55 -11.72
CA GLY A 203 1.79 -21.41 -11.95
C GLY A 203 2.53 -22.69 -12.35
N ASN A 204 1.91 -23.86 -12.19
CA ASN A 204 2.43 -25.14 -12.68
C ASN A 204 1.33 -25.87 -13.47
N LYS A 205 1.66 -26.44 -14.63
CA LYS A 205 0.74 -27.22 -15.46
C LYS A 205 0.12 -28.38 -14.67
N ASN A 206 0.94 -29.10 -13.89
CA ASN A 206 0.47 -30.21 -13.05
C ASN A 206 -0.53 -29.73 -12.00
N ASN A 207 -0.26 -28.60 -11.32
CA ASN A 207 -1.19 -28.06 -10.32
C ASN A 207 -2.54 -27.67 -10.96
N LYS A 208 -2.53 -27.14 -12.19
CA LYS A 208 -3.76 -26.81 -12.92
C LYS A 208 -4.54 -28.07 -13.28
N GLU A 209 -3.86 -29.08 -13.81
CA GLU A 209 -4.48 -30.36 -14.18
C GLU A 209 -5.04 -31.08 -12.95
N GLU A 210 -4.29 -31.11 -11.86
CA GLU A 210 -4.71 -31.69 -10.58
C GLU A 210 -5.92 -30.93 -10.00
N PHE A 211 -5.89 -29.60 -10.02
CA PHE A 211 -7.03 -28.80 -9.56
C PHE A 211 -8.29 -29.13 -10.36
N ILE A 212 -8.22 -29.16 -11.70
CA ILE A 212 -9.37 -29.46 -12.57
C ILE A 212 -9.87 -30.89 -12.33
N LYS A 213 -8.97 -31.88 -12.24
CA LYS A 213 -9.33 -33.29 -11.99
C LYS A 213 -10.00 -33.51 -10.63
N ASN A 214 -9.62 -32.73 -9.63
CA ASN A 214 -10.13 -32.85 -8.27
C ASN A 214 -11.38 -31.98 -7.99
N GLN A 215 -11.96 -31.33 -9.01
CA GLN A 215 -13.24 -30.63 -8.84
C GLN A 215 -14.38 -31.64 -8.79
N SER A 216 -15.23 -31.55 -7.76
CA SER A 216 -16.49 -32.28 -7.68
C SER A 216 -17.64 -31.44 -8.23
N ASP A 217 -18.62 -32.08 -8.87
CA ASP A 217 -19.88 -31.41 -9.31
C ASP A 217 -20.73 -30.93 -8.13
N GLU A 218 -20.44 -31.43 -6.92
CA GLU A 218 -21.10 -31.02 -5.70
C GLU A 218 -20.24 -30.05 -4.89
N TYR A 219 -20.83 -28.93 -4.51
CA TYR A 219 -20.27 -28.05 -3.49
C TYR A 219 -20.21 -28.77 -2.12
N PRO A 220 -19.21 -28.45 -1.28
CA PRO A 220 -19.12 -28.98 0.07
C PRO A 220 -20.45 -28.86 0.83
N SER A 221 -20.82 -29.88 1.60
CA SER A 221 -22.07 -29.94 2.37
C SER A 221 -22.27 -28.75 3.31
N VAL A 222 -21.18 -28.11 3.75
CA VAL A 222 -21.16 -26.86 4.51
C VAL A 222 -21.89 -25.71 3.80
N LEU A 223 -21.93 -25.72 2.46
CA LEU A 223 -22.69 -24.76 1.65
C LEU A 223 -24.14 -25.21 1.36
N LYS A 224 -24.45 -26.50 1.58
CA LYS A 224 -25.79 -27.06 1.35
C LYS A 224 -26.72 -26.84 2.56
N ASN A 225 -26.17 -26.74 3.77
CA ASN A 225 -26.92 -26.39 4.96
C ASN A 225 -26.95 -24.85 5.15
N ASP A 226 -28.16 -24.33 5.35
CA ASP A 226 -28.49 -22.97 5.79
C ASP A 226 -28.66 -21.87 4.72
N LEU A 227 -29.65 -22.05 3.85
CA LEU A 227 -30.25 -20.97 3.05
C LEU A 227 -31.31 -20.14 3.81
N ASN A 228 -31.60 -20.47 5.08
CA ASN A 228 -32.52 -19.71 5.96
C ASN A 228 -31.79 -18.80 6.96
N ILE A 229 -30.54 -18.41 6.66
CA ILE A 229 -29.82 -17.44 7.46
C ILE A 229 -30.41 -16.05 7.19
N ASN A 230 -30.95 -15.41 8.23
CA ASN A 230 -31.25 -13.99 8.20
C ASN A 230 -29.93 -13.19 8.13
N THR A 231 -29.40 -13.06 6.91
CA THR A 231 -28.11 -12.41 6.62
C THR A 231 -28.04 -10.99 7.17
N LYS A 232 -29.18 -10.31 7.34
CA LYS A 232 -29.24 -8.95 7.89
C LYS A 232 -28.98 -8.95 9.40
N GLU A 233 -29.62 -9.85 10.14
CA GLU A 233 -29.44 -9.96 11.59
C GLU A 233 -28.03 -10.46 11.95
N ILE A 234 -27.52 -11.44 11.21
CA ILE A 234 -26.13 -11.91 11.40
C ILE A 234 -25.14 -10.80 11.11
N LYS A 235 -25.31 -10.05 10.01
CA LYS A 235 -24.45 -8.88 9.73
C LYS A 235 -24.50 -7.86 10.86
N GLN A 236 -25.68 -7.57 11.40
CA GLN A 236 -25.83 -6.65 12.54
C GLN A 236 -25.15 -7.18 13.81
N LYS A 237 -25.28 -8.47 14.13
CA LYS A 237 -24.57 -9.08 15.27
C LYS A 237 -23.06 -9.00 15.08
N ILE A 238 -22.55 -9.41 13.92
CA ILE A 238 -21.12 -9.32 13.57
C ILE A 238 -20.62 -7.88 13.74
N LEU A 239 -21.39 -6.91 13.25
CA LEU A 239 -21.12 -5.48 13.39
C LEU A 239 -20.97 -5.04 14.85
N THR A 240 -21.97 -5.36 15.67
CA THR A 240 -21.97 -4.98 17.08
C THR A 240 -20.85 -5.65 17.85
N THR A 241 -20.56 -6.92 17.55
CA THR A 241 -19.47 -7.67 18.17
C THR A 241 -18.12 -7.09 17.75
N TYR A 242 -17.92 -6.78 16.47
CA TYR A 242 -16.67 -6.20 15.98
C TYR A 242 -16.38 -4.83 16.60
N LYS A 243 -17.41 -3.99 16.78
CA LYS A 243 -17.25 -2.72 17.51
C LYS A 243 -16.72 -2.93 18.94
N LYS A 244 -17.26 -3.90 19.66
CA LYS A 244 -16.76 -4.25 21.01
C LYS A 244 -15.32 -4.75 20.98
N VAL A 245 -14.95 -5.55 19.97
CA VAL A 245 -13.56 -6.01 19.79
C VAL A 245 -12.61 -4.83 19.56
N LEU A 246 -13.01 -3.83 18.77
CA LEU A 246 -12.22 -2.61 18.58
C LEU A 246 -12.04 -1.82 19.88
N GLU A 247 -13.09 -1.71 20.70
CA GLU A 247 -13.01 -1.07 22.03
C GLU A 247 -12.06 -1.83 22.97
N ILE A 248 -12.04 -3.16 22.90
CA ILE A 248 -11.09 -3.99 23.65
C ILE A 248 -9.66 -3.69 23.20
N PHE A 249 -9.39 -3.68 21.90
CA PHE A 249 -8.05 -3.34 21.38
C PHE A 249 -7.59 -1.94 21.79
N ASP A 250 -8.49 -0.95 21.77
CA ASP A 250 -8.17 0.41 22.23
C ASP A 250 -7.84 0.43 23.72
N SER A 251 -8.51 -0.42 24.51
CA SER A 251 -8.24 -0.57 25.93
C SER A 251 -6.91 -1.27 26.21
N GLU A 252 -6.55 -2.31 25.44
CA GLU A 252 -5.24 -2.97 25.53
C GLU A 252 -4.09 -2.02 25.23
N ILE A 253 -4.25 -1.15 24.23
CA ILE A 253 -3.26 -0.12 23.89
C ILE A 253 -3.08 0.86 25.06
N LYS A 254 -4.19 1.31 25.67
CA LYS A 254 -4.13 2.19 26.86
C LYS A 254 -3.39 1.50 28.01
N ILE A 255 -3.72 0.24 28.30
CA ILE A 255 -3.05 -0.54 29.35
C ILE A 255 -1.55 -0.67 29.06
N ALA A 256 -1.16 -0.96 27.82
CA ALA A 256 0.25 -1.05 27.44
C ALA A 256 0.99 0.28 27.63
N ASN A 257 0.37 1.40 27.27
CA ASN A 257 0.93 2.74 27.48
C ASN A 257 1.08 3.06 28.97
N TYR A 258 0.04 2.81 29.78
CA TYR A 258 0.09 3.03 31.22
C TYR A 258 1.14 2.16 31.91
N ASN A 259 1.29 0.90 31.49
CA ASN A 259 2.34 0.03 32.01
C ASN A 259 3.73 0.54 31.65
N LYS A 260 3.92 1.06 30.43
CA LYS A 260 5.18 1.67 30.02
C LYS A 260 5.50 2.92 30.84
N GLU A 261 4.54 3.83 30.96
CA GLU A 261 4.69 5.05 31.77
C GLU A 261 5.02 4.72 33.24
N LEU A 262 4.32 3.73 33.81
CA LEU A 262 4.57 3.26 35.17
C LEU A 262 5.96 2.62 35.31
N HIS A 263 6.43 1.90 34.30
CA HIS A 263 7.78 1.35 34.28
C HIS A 263 8.84 2.47 34.23
N ASP A 264 8.67 3.43 33.33
CA ASP A 264 9.57 4.58 33.18
C ASP A 264 9.64 5.40 34.48
N LEU A 265 8.49 5.65 35.12
CA LEU A 265 8.42 6.31 36.43
C LEU A 265 9.14 5.53 37.54
N LYS A 266 8.98 4.20 37.58
CA LYS A 266 9.68 3.36 38.56
C LYS A 266 11.18 3.41 38.37
N LEU A 267 11.65 3.41 37.12
CA LEU A 267 13.07 3.57 36.81
C LEU A 267 13.57 4.95 37.27
N GLU A 268 12.85 6.02 36.95
CA GLU A 268 13.18 7.39 37.36
C GLU A 268 13.25 7.52 38.89
N TYR A 269 12.28 6.95 39.61
CA TYR A 269 12.27 6.92 41.07
C TYR A 269 13.46 6.13 41.66
N ASN A 270 13.79 4.98 41.08
CA ASN A 270 14.96 4.19 41.52
C ASN A 270 16.28 4.96 41.32
N HIS A 271 16.42 5.68 40.20
CA HIS A 271 17.58 6.57 39.96
C HIS A 271 17.64 7.70 41.00
N PHE A 272 16.52 8.40 41.22
CA PHE A 272 16.43 9.46 42.22
C PHE A 272 16.83 8.98 43.63
N LYS A 273 16.37 7.78 44.03
CA LYS A 273 16.70 7.19 45.32
C LYS A 273 18.20 6.89 45.45
N ASN A 274 18.81 6.35 44.40
CA ASN A 274 20.23 6.01 44.40
C ASN A 274 21.12 7.26 44.44
N ASP A 275 20.78 8.31 43.68
CA ASP A 275 21.56 9.54 43.59
C ASP A 275 21.59 10.30 44.92
N LYS A 276 20.48 10.31 45.67
CA LYS A 276 20.41 11.03 46.95
C LYS A 276 20.88 10.21 48.17
N LYS A 277 21.29 8.94 48.02
CA LYS A 277 21.65 8.03 49.14
C LYS A 277 20.60 8.01 50.26
N ILE A 278 19.33 7.98 49.88
CA ILE A 278 18.20 8.20 50.79
C ILE A 278 17.66 6.87 51.34
N GLU A 279 17.58 6.76 52.68
CA GLU A 279 16.75 5.74 53.36
C GLU A 279 15.26 6.09 53.26
N ASN A 280 14.41 5.06 53.19
CA ASN A 280 12.97 5.15 52.91
C ASN A 280 12.19 6.02 53.93
N ASN A 281 12.11 7.34 53.72
CA ASN A 281 11.17 8.23 54.42
C ASN A 281 10.10 8.83 53.48
N GLU A 282 8.91 9.11 54.03
CA GLU A 282 7.74 9.68 53.32
C GLU A 282 8.04 11.04 52.66
N ASP A 283 8.92 11.85 53.26
CA ASP A 283 9.36 13.15 52.71
C ASP A 283 10.01 13.03 51.32
N ASN A 284 10.60 11.88 51.00
CA ASN A 284 11.28 11.67 49.73
C ASN A 284 10.30 11.40 48.58
N MET A 285 9.15 10.79 48.87
CA MET A 285 8.06 10.67 47.89
C MET A 285 7.45 12.04 47.60
N LEU A 286 7.28 12.88 48.62
CA LEU A 286 6.80 14.24 48.45
C LEU A 286 7.78 15.06 47.60
N GLN A 287 9.08 14.94 47.85
CA GLN A 287 10.09 15.69 47.09
C GLN A 287 10.22 15.23 45.62
N PHE A 288 10.22 13.92 45.36
CA PHE A 288 10.13 13.41 43.99
C PHE A 288 8.83 13.86 43.31
N SER A 289 7.71 13.85 44.05
CA SER A 289 6.43 14.28 43.52
C SER A 289 6.39 15.76 43.17
N LEU A 290 7.04 16.61 43.98
CA LEU A 290 7.22 18.05 43.77
C LEU A 290 8.06 18.35 42.52
N GLU A 291 9.18 17.63 42.35
CA GLU A 291 10.06 17.77 41.19
C GLU A 291 9.38 17.30 39.87
N ASN A 292 8.39 16.41 39.97
CA ASN A 292 7.65 15.85 38.83
C ASN A 292 6.18 16.29 38.74
N ILE A 293 5.76 17.37 39.42
CA ILE A 293 4.33 17.80 39.51
C ILE A 293 3.64 17.94 38.15
N SER A 294 4.32 18.48 37.13
CA SER A 294 3.72 18.67 35.81
C SER A 294 3.40 17.34 35.12
N LYS A 295 4.26 16.33 35.27
CA LYS A 295 4.02 14.95 34.84
C LYS A 295 2.99 14.24 35.73
N LEU A 296 3.07 14.41 37.05
CA LEU A 296 2.13 13.79 38.01
C LEU A 296 0.70 14.34 37.95
N ALA A 297 0.53 15.60 37.58
CA ALA A 297 -0.78 16.18 37.32
C ALA A 297 -1.45 15.55 36.08
N SER A 298 -0.70 15.19 35.03
CA SER A 298 -1.25 14.39 33.93
C SER A 298 -1.58 12.96 34.38
N TYR A 299 -0.79 12.37 35.29
CA TYR A 299 -1.04 11.03 35.86
C TYR A 299 -2.29 10.95 36.76
N LYS A 300 -2.71 12.05 37.42
CA LYS A 300 -3.93 12.06 38.25
C LYS A 300 -5.22 11.89 37.42
N SER A 301 -5.17 12.19 36.12
CA SER A 301 -6.27 11.92 35.19
C SER A 301 -6.40 10.44 34.78
N ILE A 302 -5.39 9.62 35.09
CA ILE A 302 -5.29 8.19 34.72
C ILE A 302 -5.84 7.27 35.85
N LEU A 303 -5.97 7.78 37.08
CA LEU A 303 -6.49 7.05 38.25
C LEU A 303 -7.99 7.23 38.50
N LYS A 304 -8.72 7.92 37.61
CA LYS A 304 -10.18 8.08 37.62
C LYS A 304 -10.80 7.31 36.47
#